data_AF-A0A2G8KIK6-F1
#
_entry.id   AF-A0A2G8KIK6-F1
#
_cell.length_a   1.000
_cell.length_b   1.000
_cell.length_c   1.000
_cell.angle_alpha   90.00
_cell.angle_beta   90.00
_cell.angle_gamma   90.00
#
_symmetry.space_group_name_H-M   'P 1'
#
loop_
_entity.id
_entity.type
_entity.pdbx_description
1 polymer ?
#
loop_
_entity_poly.entity_id
_entity_poly.type
_entity_poly.pdbx_seq_one_letter_code
_entity_poly.pdbx_strand_id
1 'polypeptide(L)'
;MNPRSFETYEGQSRLGPLQQPSGPGPPSMASSLPNQSLLLSHSTQDDNQGGWDFTFSPALDSKYECPICLMCLRDPWQTGCGHRFCKSCIQRSLREAGPRCPVDNAPLTEQTMFPDQFAKREIMSLLALCPFKDKGCKEKIELRLMLTHEENCSFRMISCPHLCGKEVRRLSFEEHVRVLCPKIPVGCEQCGKQIAKDMLEVSK
;
A
#
# COMPACT_ATOMS: atom_id res chain seq x y z
N MET A 1 22.75 8.23 50.89
CA MET A 1 23.35 9.54 51.19
C MET A 1 24.77 9.34 51.70
N ASN A 2 25.77 9.43 50.81
CA ASN A 2 27.14 9.98 50.95
C ASN A 2 27.88 9.75 49.60
N PRO A 3 28.96 10.48 49.25
CA PRO A 3 29.00 11.21 47.99
C PRO A 3 30.23 10.89 47.11
N ARG A 4 30.17 11.45 45.89
CA ARG A 4 31.25 11.90 44.98
C ARG A 4 32.69 11.45 45.23
N SER A 5 33.29 10.92 44.16
CA SER A 5 34.61 11.38 43.68
C SER A 5 34.61 11.39 42.14
N PHE A 6 34.79 12.59 41.59
CA PHE A 6 35.05 12.86 40.18
C PHE A 6 36.56 13.04 40.07
N GLU A 7 37.23 12.19 39.29
CA GLU A 7 38.63 12.37 38.91
C GLU A 7 38.67 12.83 37.44
N THR A 8 39.17 14.05 37.24
CA THR A 8 39.54 14.60 35.94
C THR A 8 41.02 14.32 35.73
N TYR A 9 41.38 13.59 34.66
CA TYR A 9 42.74 13.44 34.19
C TYR A 9 42.89 14.09 32.81
N GLU A 10 43.89 14.96 32.72
CA GLU A 10 44.28 15.71 31.53
C GLU A 10 45.01 14.82 30.51
N GLY A 11 45.01 15.27 29.25
CA GLY A 11 46.25 15.24 28.48
C GLY A 11 46.17 14.70 27.05
N GLN A 12 46.66 15.56 26.15
CA GLN A 12 47.62 15.27 25.07
C GLN A 12 47.18 15.56 23.62
N SER A 13 47.77 16.66 23.13
CA SER A 13 48.69 16.70 21.98
C SER A 13 48.18 16.35 20.56
N ARG A 14 47.95 17.43 19.80
CA ARG A 14 48.37 17.73 18.41
C ARG A 14 48.54 16.56 17.42
N LEU A 15 47.73 16.55 16.35
CA LEU A 15 48.17 16.37 14.95
C LEU A 15 47.21 17.13 14.01
N GLY A 16 47.76 17.85 13.04
CA GLY A 16 47.08 18.80 12.15
C GLY A 16 46.30 18.16 10.98
N PRO A 17 45.59 18.98 10.18
CA PRO A 17 44.67 18.49 9.16
C PRO A 17 45.41 17.92 7.95
N LEU A 18 45.07 16.68 7.57
CA LEU A 18 45.49 16.04 6.33
C LEU A 18 44.77 16.70 5.14
N GLN A 19 45.54 17.42 4.31
CA GLN A 19 45.12 17.87 2.99
C GLN A 19 45.00 16.67 2.04
N GLN A 20 43.83 16.53 1.43
CA GLN A 20 43.58 15.56 0.37
C GLN A 20 43.90 16.17 -1.01
N PRO A 21 44.47 15.41 -1.95
CA PRO A 21 44.73 15.90 -3.30
C PRO A 21 43.44 15.90 -4.15
N SER A 22 43.18 17.04 -4.78
CA SER A 22 42.13 17.27 -5.76
C SER A 22 42.48 16.66 -7.12
N GLY A 23 41.75 15.62 -7.53
CA GLY A 23 41.77 15.06 -8.90
C GLY A 23 40.40 15.21 -9.57
N PRO A 24 40.33 15.40 -10.90
CA PRO A 24 39.07 15.53 -11.62
C PRO A 24 38.38 14.15 -11.75
N GLY A 25 37.19 14.03 -11.17
CA GLY A 25 36.32 12.86 -11.33
C GLY A 25 35.69 12.78 -12.73
N PRO A 26 35.33 11.58 -13.21
CA PRO A 26 34.73 11.39 -14.53
C PRO A 26 33.29 11.95 -14.60
N PRO A 27 32.81 12.35 -15.79
CA PRO A 27 31.48 12.95 -15.95
C PRO A 27 30.37 11.92 -15.67
N SER A 28 29.57 12.21 -14.64
CA SER A 28 28.35 11.50 -14.29
C SER A 28 27.23 11.85 -15.27
N MET A 29 26.86 10.91 -16.13
CA MET A 29 25.68 10.99 -16.99
C MET A 29 24.48 10.36 -16.27
N ALA A 30 24.00 11.02 -15.20
CA ALA A 30 22.72 10.68 -14.59
C ALA A 30 21.60 11.26 -15.46
N SER A 31 21.07 10.44 -16.38
CA SER A 31 19.83 10.75 -17.08
C SER A 31 18.67 10.58 -16.09
N SER A 32 18.15 11.71 -15.66
CA SER A 32 16.96 11.84 -14.84
C SER A 32 15.75 11.28 -15.60
N LEU A 33 15.41 10.02 -15.34
CA LEU A 33 14.05 9.55 -15.62
C LEU A 33 13.13 10.15 -14.55
N PRO A 34 12.03 10.82 -14.93
CA PRO A 34 11.06 11.28 -13.96
C PRO A 34 10.48 10.05 -13.28
N ASN A 35 10.78 9.91 -11.99
CA ASN A 35 10.10 9.01 -11.07
C ASN A 35 8.64 9.47 -11.00
N GLN A 36 7.82 9.09 -11.97
CA GLN A 36 6.38 9.07 -11.80
C GLN A 36 6.05 7.82 -10.98
N SER A 37 6.49 7.83 -9.73
CA SER A 37 5.69 7.25 -8.67
C SER A 37 4.36 8.00 -8.75
N LEU A 38 3.39 7.42 -9.43
CA LEU A 38 1.99 7.67 -9.14
C LEU A 38 1.86 7.32 -7.65
N LEU A 39 2.07 8.33 -6.81
CA LEU A 39 1.65 8.34 -5.44
C LEU A 39 0.15 8.12 -5.54
N LEU A 40 -0.29 6.87 -5.44
CA LEU A 40 -1.65 6.59 -5.03
C LEU A 40 -1.70 7.05 -3.58
N SER A 41 -1.99 8.34 -3.42
CA SER A 41 -2.36 8.93 -2.17
C SER A 41 -3.59 8.18 -1.68
N HIS A 42 -3.38 7.13 -0.88
CA HIS A 42 -4.41 6.57 0.00
C HIS A 42 -4.62 7.51 1.21
N SER A 43 -4.70 8.81 0.91
CA SER A 43 -5.01 9.91 1.80
C SER A 43 -6.18 10.67 1.21
N THR A 44 -7.24 9.98 0.86
CA THR A 44 -8.57 10.57 0.83
C THR A 44 -9.31 10.00 2.03
N GLN A 45 -9.64 10.86 2.99
CA GLN A 45 -10.74 10.61 3.90
C GLN A 45 -11.99 10.53 3.03
N ASP A 46 -12.23 9.36 2.43
CA ASP A 46 -13.44 9.10 1.69
C ASP A 46 -14.50 8.76 2.74
N ASP A 47 -15.35 9.75 3.06
CA ASP A 47 -16.53 9.59 3.91
C ASP A 47 -17.49 8.50 3.37
N ASN A 48 -17.24 8.00 2.15
CA ASN A 48 -17.98 6.89 1.57
C ASN A 48 -17.39 5.48 1.86
N GLN A 49 -16.17 5.38 2.39
CA GLN A 49 -15.45 4.11 2.52
C GLN A 49 -16.09 3.18 3.57
N GLY A 50 -16.83 2.14 3.15
CA GLY A 50 -17.43 1.13 4.03
C GLY A 50 -16.42 0.16 4.66
N GLY A 51 -16.84 -1.08 4.93
CA GLY A 51 -16.00 -2.14 5.51
C GLY A 51 -14.86 -2.63 4.61
N TRP A 52 -14.16 -3.66 5.08
CA TRP A 52 -13.20 -4.43 4.28
C TRP A 52 -13.93 -5.48 3.46
N ASP A 53 -13.90 -5.30 2.14
CA ASP A 53 -14.47 -6.24 1.17
C ASP A 53 -13.41 -7.26 0.73
N PHE A 54 -13.17 -8.24 1.58
CA PHE A 54 -12.30 -9.37 1.25
C PHE A 54 -12.97 -10.69 1.60
N THR A 55 -12.54 -11.76 0.93
CA THR A 55 -12.94 -13.11 1.32
C THR A 55 -12.05 -13.60 2.47
N PHE A 56 -12.62 -13.74 3.66
CA PHE A 56 -11.89 -14.24 4.84
C PHE A 56 -11.80 -15.78 4.86
N SER A 57 -10.68 -16.31 5.37
CA SER A 57 -10.49 -17.75 5.56
C SER A 57 -9.69 -18.04 6.85
N PRO A 58 -10.33 -18.53 7.93
CA PRO A 58 -11.72 -19.00 8.02
C PRO A 58 -12.75 -17.90 7.79
N ALA A 59 -14.01 -18.30 7.54
CA ALA A 59 -15.10 -17.35 7.29
C ALA A 59 -15.19 -16.29 8.39
N LEU A 60 -15.59 -15.08 8.01
CA LEU A 60 -15.70 -13.95 8.93
C LEU A 60 -16.68 -14.27 10.06
N ASP A 61 -16.25 -14.08 11.31
CA ASP A 61 -17.13 -14.15 12.48
C ASP A 61 -18.07 -12.94 12.47
N SER A 62 -19.38 -13.17 12.64
CA SER A 62 -20.42 -12.13 12.57
C SER A 62 -20.20 -11.01 13.58
N LYS A 63 -19.47 -11.24 14.67
CA LYS A 63 -19.11 -10.16 15.63
C LYS A 63 -18.21 -9.08 15.04
N TYR A 64 -17.56 -9.36 13.90
CA TYR A 64 -16.73 -8.43 13.15
C TYR A 64 -17.41 -7.90 11.88
N GLU A 65 -18.67 -8.24 11.65
CA GLU A 65 -19.45 -7.73 10.52
C GLU A 65 -20.12 -6.40 10.90
N CYS A 66 -20.09 -5.44 9.98
CA CYS A 66 -20.78 -4.16 10.16
C CYS A 66 -22.26 -4.31 9.80
N PRO A 67 -23.21 -4.00 10.71
CA PRO A 67 -24.65 -4.12 10.41
C PRO A 67 -25.17 -3.18 9.31
N ILE A 68 -24.39 -2.17 8.90
CA ILE A 68 -24.79 -1.20 7.87
C ILE A 68 -24.32 -1.62 6.48
N CYS A 69 -23.04 -2.00 6.34
CA CYS A 69 -22.45 -2.32 5.04
C CYS A 69 -22.24 -3.83 4.80
N LEU A 70 -22.53 -4.67 5.81
CA LEU A 70 -22.45 -6.13 5.75
C LEU A 70 -21.06 -6.67 5.35
N MET A 71 -20.02 -5.88 5.64
CA MET A 71 -18.62 -6.21 5.41
C MET A 71 -17.86 -6.22 6.74
N CYS A 72 -16.63 -6.75 6.74
CA CYS A 72 -15.77 -6.71 7.91
C CYS A 72 -15.52 -5.27 8.36
N LEU A 73 -15.63 -4.99 9.67
CA LEU A 73 -15.54 -3.65 10.22
C LEU A 73 -14.22 -2.96 9.86
N ARG A 74 -14.29 -1.81 9.18
CA ARG A 74 -13.16 -0.91 8.94
C ARG A 74 -13.19 0.24 9.94
N ASP A 75 -12.07 0.43 10.64
CA ASP A 75 -11.97 1.37 11.75
C ASP A 75 -13.18 1.22 12.69
N PRO A 76 -13.28 0.08 13.42
CA PRO A 76 -14.47 -0.24 14.20
C PRO A 76 -14.69 0.78 15.31
N TRP A 77 -15.93 1.23 15.43
CA TRP A 77 -16.43 2.07 16.51
C TRP A 77 -17.51 1.32 17.25
N GLN A 78 -17.48 1.40 18.58
CA GLN A 78 -18.50 0.85 19.45
C GLN A 78 -19.34 1.99 20.03
N THR A 79 -20.65 1.77 20.08
CA THR A 79 -21.62 2.71 20.66
C THR A 79 -21.84 2.42 22.15
N GLY A 80 -22.42 3.38 22.87
CA GLY A 80 -22.79 3.23 24.29
C GLY A 80 -23.80 2.09 24.54
N CYS A 81 -24.61 1.72 23.54
CA CYS A 81 -25.49 0.55 23.61
C CYS A 81 -24.79 -0.78 23.27
N GLY A 82 -23.50 -0.77 22.90
CA GLY A 82 -22.69 -1.97 22.71
C GLY A 82 -22.59 -2.49 21.27
N HIS A 83 -23.18 -1.82 20.29
CA HIS A 83 -23.13 -2.22 18.89
C HIS A 83 -21.88 -1.67 18.17
N ARG A 84 -21.35 -2.44 17.21
CA ARG A 84 -20.15 -2.08 16.44
C ARG A 84 -20.47 -1.71 15.01
N PHE A 85 -19.80 -0.70 14.48
CA PHE A 85 -19.93 -0.23 13.11
C PHE A 85 -18.58 0.23 12.53
N CYS A 86 -18.46 0.31 11.21
CA CYS A 86 -17.37 1.07 10.62
C CYS A 86 -17.56 2.55 10.97
N LYS A 87 -16.47 3.27 11.27
CA LYS A 87 -16.53 4.72 11.57
C LYS A 87 -17.36 5.51 10.57
N SER A 88 -17.05 5.37 9.29
CA SER A 88 -17.74 6.03 8.17
C SER A 88 -19.23 5.66 8.10
N CYS A 89 -19.57 4.38 8.29
CA CYS A 89 -20.94 3.89 8.22
C CYS A 89 -21.81 4.49 9.33
N ILE A 90 -21.35 4.48 10.58
CA ILE A 90 -22.14 5.05 11.68
C ILE A 90 -22.22 6.58 11.58
N GLN A 91 -21.15 7.25 11.19
CA GLN A 91 -21.17 8.70 10.96
C GLN A 91 -22.16 9.08 9.86
N ARG A 92 -22.22 8.32 8.76
CA ARG A 92 -23.21 8.52 7.69
C ARG A 92 -24.63 8.30 8.21
N SER A 93 -24.86 7.21 8.94
CA SER A 93 -26.17 6.93 9.53
C SER A 93 -26.65 8.05 10.46
N LEU A 94 -25.76 8.64 11.26
CA LEU A 94 -26.13 9.76 12.14
C LEU A 94 -26.53 11.01 11.33
N ARG A 95 -25.87 11.27 10.21
CA ARG A 95 -26.20 12.40 9.31
C ARG A 95 -27.51 12.20 8.56
N GLU A 96 -27.76 10.99 8.07
CA GLU A 96 -28.88 10.71 7.16
C GLU A 96 -30.13 10.22 7.89
N ALA A 97 -29.97 9.31 8.85
CA ALA A 97 -31.08 8.71 9.58
C ALA A 97 -31.36 9.44 10.91
N GLY A 98 -30.37 10.12 11.49
CA GLY A 98 -30.47 10.85 12.75
C GLY A 98 -29.78 10.16 13.94
N PRO A 99 -29.81 10.76 15.15
CA PRO A 99 -28.98 10.40 16.30
C PRO A 99 -29.48 9.16 17.06
N ARG A 100 -29.56 8.02 16.36
CA ARG A 100 -29.99 6.74 16.93
C ARG A 100 -29.16 5.58 16.38
N CYS A 101 -29.05 4.52 17.17
CA CYS A 101 -28.39 3.29 16.75
C CYS A 101 -29.23 2.56 15.70
N PRO A 102 -28.64 2.16 14.55
CA PRO A 102 -29.35 1.41 13.52
C PRO A 102 -29.87 0.03 13.92
N VAL A 103 -29.36 -0.53 15.03
CA VAL A 103 -29.70 -1.90 15.46
C VAL A 103 -30.85 -1.92 16.46
N ASP A 104 -30.82 -1.05 17.47
CA ASP A 104 -31.76 -1.06 18.60
C ASP A 104 -32.49 0.28 18.81
N ASN A 105 -32.27 1.27 17.94
CA ASN A 105 -32.81 2.63 18.04
C ASN A 105 -32.45 3.39 19.32
N ALA A 106 -31.47 2.91 20.10
CA ALA A 106 -31.00 3.64 21.28
C ALA A 106 -30.48 5.04 20.88
N PRO A 107 -30.71 6.10 21.68
CA PRO A 107 -30.18 7.43 21.41
C PRO A 107 -28.65 7.38 21.31
N LEU A 108 -28.10 7.97 20.25
CA LEU A 108 -26.66 8.04 20.03
C LEU A 108 -26.21 9.48 19.83
N THR A 109 -25.13 9.85 20.51
CA THR A 109 -24.41 11.09 20.27
C THR A 109 -22.93 10.79 20.02
N GLU A 110 -22.20 11.72 19.42
CA GLU A 110 -20.76 11.56 19.16
C GLU A 110 -19.96 11.28 20.44
N GLN A 111 -20.41 11.76 21.60
CA GLN A 111 -19.77 11.53 22.90
C GLN A 111 -19.97 10.12 23.45
N THR A 112 -21.02 9.43 23.00
CA THR A 112 -21.34 8.05 23.43
C THR A 112 -20.73 6.98 22.53
N MET A 113 -19.87 7.38 21.60
CA MET A 113 -19.23 6.49 20.63
C MET A 113 -17.73 6.60 20.73
N PHE A 114 -17.04 5.46 20.60
CA PHE A 114 -15.60 5.40 20.77
C PHE A 114 -14.98 4.37 19.82
N PRO A 115 -13.72 4.60 19.38
CA PRO A 115 -12.99 3.60 18.62
C PRO A 115 -12.79 2.30 19.42
N ASP A 116 -13.15 1.16 18.84
CA ASP A 116 -12.91 -0.16 19.45
C ASP A 116 -11.52 -0.67 19.04
N GLN A 117 -10.51 -0.29 19.82
CA GLN A 117 -9.13 -0.70 19.57
C GLN A 117 -8.91 -2.20 19.74
N PHE A 118 -9.72 -2.87 20.56
CA PHE A 118 -9.61 -4.32 20.76
C PHE A 118 -10.08 -5.05 19.50
N ALA A 119 -11.31 -4.79 19.05
CA ALA A 119 -11.83 -5.36 17.82
C ALA A 119 -10.94 -5.00 16.62
N LYS A 120 -10.43 -3.76 16.55
CA LYS A 120 -9.51 -3.34 15.48
C LYS A 120 -8.27 -4.23 15.42
N ARG A 121 -7.64 -4.55 16.56
CA ARG A 121 -6.46 -5.42 16.59
C ARG A 121 -6.79 -6.84 16.12
N GLU A 122 -7.91 -7.40 16.58
CA GLU A 122 -8.35 -8.73 16.19
C GLU A 122 -8.66 -8.81 14.69
N ILE A 123 -9.43 -7.86 14.17
CA ILE A 123 -9.77 -7.75 12.74
C ILE A 123 -8.52 -7.66 11.87
N MET A 124 -7.54 -6.87 12.27
CA MET A 124 -6.29 -6.69 11.53
C MET A 124 -5.42 -7.96 11.47
N SER A 125 -5.67 -8.93 12.34
CA SER A 125 -5.01 -10.23 12.37
C SER A 125 -5.82 -11.34 11.69
N LEU A 126 -7.01 -11.05 11.15
CA LEU A 126 -7.76 -12.01 10.36
C LEU A 126 -7.04 -12.31 9.04
N LEU A 127 -7.10 -13.58 8.61
CA LEU A 127 -6.58 -14.01 7.32
C LEU A 127 -7.64 -13.85 6.23
N ALA A 128 -7.25 -13.18 5.14
CA ALA A 128 -8.06 -13.02 3.95
C ALA A 128 -7.35 -13.56 2.71
N LEU A 129 -8.14 -14.01 1.72
CA LEU A 129 -7.63 -14.44 0.43
C LEU A 129 -7.20 -13.22 -0.38
N CYS A 130 -6.08 -13.34 -1.09
CA CYS A 130 -5.66 -12.34 -2.07
C CYS A 130 -6.79 -12.03 -3.08
N PRO A 131 -7.04 -10.76 -3.43
CA PRO A 131 -7.99 -10.38 -4.49
C PRO A 131 -7.66 -11.01 -5.85
N PHE A 132 -6.39 -11.30 -6.12
CA PHE A 132 -5.93 -11.95 -7.35
C PHE A 132 -5.99 -13.48 -7.31
N LYS A 133 -6.82 -14.07 -6.43
CA LYS A 133 -7.03 -15.52 -6.33
C LYS A 133 -7.43 -16.16 -7.67
N ASP A 134 -8.30 -15.50 -8.42
CA ASP A 134 -8.77 -15.98 -9.73
C ASP A 134 -7.69 -15.85 -10.82
N LYS A 135 -6.63 -15.07 -10.56
CA LYS A 135 -5.45 -14.96 -11.42
C LYS A 135 -4.34 -15.94 -11.03
N GLY A 136 -4.49 -16.63 -9.89
CA GLY A 136 -3.60 -17.70 -9.44
C GLY A 136 -2.93 -17.48 -8.09
N CYS A 137 -3.15 -16.35 -7.42
CA CYS A 137 -2.59 -16.13 -6.09
C CYS A 137 -3.30 -17.01 -5.04
N LYS A 138 -2.57 -17.91 -4.38
CA LYS A 138 -3.15 -18.82 -3.38
C LYS A 138 -2.89 -18.37 -1.93
N GLU A 139 -2.26 -17.21 -1.76
CA GLU A 139 -1.86 -16.74 -0.44
C GLU A 139 -3.07 -16.31 0.39
N LYS A 140 -3.01 -16.64 1.68
CA LYS A 140 -3.87 -16.09 2.72
C LYS A 140 -3.01 -15.15 3.55
N ILE A 141 -3.43 -13.90 3.64
CA ILE A 141 -2.62 -12.81 4.20
C ILE A 141 -3.38 -12.17 5.35
N GLU A 142 -2.69 -11.79 6.42
CA GLU A 142 -3.30 -10.99 7.48
C GLU A 142 -3.81 -9.68 6.89
N LEU A 143 -5.01 -9.26 7.32
CA LEU A 143 -5.66 -8.06 6.80
C LEU A 143 -4.74 -6.82 6.88
N ARG A 144 -3.93 -6.68 7.95
CA ARG A 144 -2.96 -5.58 8.09
C ARG A 144 -1.91 -5.50 6.97
N LEU A 145 -1.58 -6.63 6.32
CA LEU A 145 -0.58 -6.71 5.26
C LEU A 145 -1.21 -6.74 3.86
N MET A 146 -2.54 -6.79 3.76
CA MET A 146 -3.22 -7.06 2.49
C MET A 146 -2.93 -6.01 1.42
N LEU A 147 -2.94 -4.71 1.76
CA LEU A 147 -2.66 -3.64 0.80
C LEU A 147 -1.23 -3.73 0.23
N THR A 148 -0.24 -3.97 1.10
CA THR A 148 1.15 -4.15 0.67
C THR A 148 1.34 -5.41 -0.17
N HIS A 149 0.65 -6.50 0.17
CA HIS A 149 0.62 -7.70 -0.64
C HIS A 149 0.00 -7.41 -2.01
N GLU A 150 -1.13 -6.72 -2.08
CA GLU A 150 -1.82 -6.41 -3.34
C GLU A 150 -0.90 -5.65 -4.31
N GLU A 151 -0.23 -4.59 -3.83
CA GLU A 151 0.69 -3.78 -4.63
C GLU A 151 1.85 -4.59 -5.23
N ASN A 152 2.32 -5.59 -4.48
CA ASN A 152 3.50 -6.41 -4.78
C ASN A 152 3.18 -7.81 -5.28
N CYS A 153 1.91 -8.19 -5.35
CA CYS A 153 1.50 -9.54 -5.68
C CYS A 153 2.02 -9.94 -7.06
N SER A 154 2.65 -11.10 -7.14
CA SER A 154 3.18 -11.65 -8.40
C SER A 154 2.11 -11.81 -9.49
N PHE A 155 0.84 -11.97 -9.07
CA PHE A 155 -0.32 -12.14 -9.95
C PHE A 155 -1.06 -10.84 -10.26
N ARG A 156 -0.64 -9.70 -9.68
CA ARG A 156 -1.17 -8.39 -10.05
C ARG A 156 -0.93 -8.15 -11.53
N MET A 157 -1.98 -7.69 -12.23
CA MET A 157 -1.89 -7.33 -13.64
C MET A 157 -1.40 -5.89 -13.78
N ILE A 158 -0.42 -5.67 -14.66
CA ILE A 158 0.20 -4.38 -14.92
C ILE A 158 0.20 -4.15 -16.43
N SER A 159 -0.25 -2.97 -16.84
CA SER A 159 -0.27 -2.57 -18.24
C SER A 159 1.15 -2.32 -18.76
N CYS A 160 1.43 -2.79 -19.96
CA CYS A 160 2.73 -2.56 -20.58
C CYS A 160 2.97 -1.07 -20.89
N PRO A 161 4.11 -0.47 -20.47
CA PRO A 161 4.43 0.94 -20.72
C PRO A 161 4.67 1.25 -22.20
N HIS A 162 4.99 0.24 -23.00
CA HIS A 162 5.21 0.39 -24.45
C HIS A 162 3.89 0.48 -25.25
N LEU A 163 2.74 0.59 -24.56
CA LEU A 163 1.41 0.71 -25.17
C LEU A 163 1.12 -0.39 -26.22
N CYS A 164 1.60 -1.61 -25.94
CA CYS A 164 1.35 -2.78 -26.77
C CYS A 164 -0.07 -3.36 -26.59
N GLY A 165 -0.86 -2.79 -25.66
CA GLY A 165 -2.23 -3.21 -25.37
C GLY A 165 -2.35 -4.44 -24.48
N LYS A 166 -1.23 -5.05 -24.05
CA LYS A 166 -1.24 -6.21 -23.15
C LYS A 166 -1.18 -5.78 -21.68
N GLU A 167 -1.96 -6.48 -20.86
CA GLU A 167 -1.76 -6.55 -19.41
C GLU A 167 -0.98 -7.81 -19.09
N VAL A 168 0.06 -7.69 -18.28
CA VAL A 168 0.93 -8.82 -17.90
C VAL A 168 1.01 -8.93 -16.39
N ARG A 169 1.21 -10.15 -15.90
CA ARG A 169 1.43 -10.38 -14.46
C ARG A 169 2.72 -9.70 -14.04
N ARG A 170 2.75 -9.15 -12.82
CA ARG A 170 3.93 -8.53 -12.22
C ARG A 170 5.17 -9.42 -12.29
N LEU A 171 5.02 -10.72 -12.04
CA LEU A 171 6.12 -11.70 -12.14
C LEU A 171 6.76 -11.75 -13.53
N SER A 172 5.96 -11.64 -14.59
CA SER A 172 6.41 -11.69 -15.99
C SER A 172 6.65 -10.30 -16.60
N PHE A 173 6.47 -9.24 -15.83
CA PHE A 173 6.50 -7.87 -16.35
C PHE A 173 7.86 -7.51 -16.94
N GLU A 174 8.94 -7.83 -16.22
CA GLU A 174 10.31 -7.49 -16.65
C GLU A 174 10.70 -8.20 -17.97
N GLU A 175 10.40 -9.49 -18.05
CA GLU A 175 10.64 -10.28 -19.26
C GLU A 175 9.82 -9.74 -20.44
N HIS A 176 8.56 -9.35 -20.18
CA HIS A 176 7.72 -8.75 -21.20
C HIS A 176 8.33 -7.46 -21.75
N VAL A 177 8.65 -6.48 -20.89
CA VAL A 177 9.07 -5.15 -21.35
C VAL A 177 10.47 -5.12 -21.98
N ARG A 178 11.32 -6.12 -21.67
CA ARG A 178 12.69 -6.22 -22.19
C ARG A 178 12.87 -7.15 -23.37
N VAL A 179 12.05 -8.19 -23.50
CA VAL A 179 12.32 -9.28 -24.46
C VAL A 179 11.12 -9.55 -25.35
N LEU A 180 9.93 -9.73 -24.74
CA LEU A 180 8.76 -10.27 -25.45
C LEU A 180 7.85 -9.21 -26.05
N CYS A 181 7.89 -7.96 -25.60
CA CYS A 181 6.99 -6.91 -26.07
C CYS A 181 7.22 -6.63 -27.57
N PRO A 182 6.18 -6.70 -28.42
CA PRO A 182 6.31 -6.34 -29.84
C PRO A 182 6.65 -4.87 -30.06
N LYS A 183 6.23 -3.99 -29.13
CA LYS A 183 6.49 -2.55 -29.21
C LYS A 183 7.71 -2.10 -28.42
N ILE A 184 8.60 -3.02 -28.03
CA ILE A 184 9.84 -2.62 -27.38
C ILE A 184 10.67 -1.74 -28.34
N PRO A 185 11.20 -0.59 -27.88
CA PRO A 185 12.13 0.21 -28.67
C PRO A 185 13.45 -0.55 -28.88
N VAL A 186 13.86 -0.66 -30.14
CA VAL A 186 15.14 -1.22 -30.55
C VAL A 186 15.91 -0.18 -31.35
N GLY A 187 17.22 -0.09 -31.12
CA GLY A 187 18.09 0.85 -31.83
C GLY A 187 18.45 0.31 -33.22
N CYS A 188 18.29 1.14 -34.24
CA CYS A 188 18.82 0.84 -35.58
C CYS A 188 20.36 0.88 -35.55
N GLU A 189 21.01 -0.22 -35.92
CA GLU A 189 22.48 -0.34 -35.92
C GLU A 189 23.17 0.66 -36.86
N GLN A 190 22.46 1.17 -37.87
CA GLN A 190 23.03 2.04 -38.90
C GLN A 190 22.90 3.53 -38.58
N CYS A 191 21.84 3.94 -37.85
CA CYS A 191 21.56 5.36 -37.61
C CYS A 191 21.22 5.70 -36.15
N GLY A 192 21.20 4.71 -35.25
CA GLY A 192 20.94 4.89 -33.81
C GLY A 192 19.49 5.26 -33.46
N LYS A 193 18.60 5.42 -34.44
CA LYS A 193 17.18 5.75 -34.20
C LYS A 193 16.46 4.59 -33.52
N GLN A 194 15.62 4.91 -32.55
CA GLN A 194 14.74 3.94 -31.88
C GLN A 194 13.52 3.68 -32.75
N ILE A 195 13.24 2.42 -33.03
CA ILE A 195 12.04 1.95 -33.74
C ILE A 195 11.38 0.84 -32.93
N ALA A 196 10.07 0.66 -33.08
CA ALA A 196 9.39 -0.44 -32.41
C ALA A 196 9.81 -1.78 -33.05
N LYS A 197 10.01 -2.82 -32.23
CA LYS A 197 10.48 -4.15 -32.68
C LYS A 197 9.56 -4.76 -33.76
N ASP A 198 8.25 -4.58 -33.66
CA ASP A 198 7.28 -5.02 -34.67
C ASP A 198 7.45 -4.35 -36.04
N MET A 199 8.03 -3.16 -36.11
CA MET A 199 8.35 -2.48 -37.37
C MET A 199 9.60 -3.05 -38.07
N LEU A 200 10.44 -3.82 -37.37
CA LEU A 200 11.59 -4.50 -37.98
C LEU A 200 11.22 -5.82 -38.67
N GLU A 201 10.14 -6.47 -38.23
CA GLU A 201 9.74 -7.79 -38.74
C GLU A 201 9.10 -7.72 -40.15
N VAL A 202 8.85 -6.52 -40.69
CA VAL A 202 8.24 -6.28 -42.01
C VAL A 202 9.28 -6.12 -43.14
N SER A 203 10.58 -6.18 -42.83
CA SER A 203 11.67 -5.92 -43.80
C SER A 203 12.42 -7.17 -44.29
N LYS A 204 11.79 -8.35 -44.30
CA LYS A 204 12.35 -9.58 -44.90
C LYS A 204 11.51 -10.06 -46.06
#